data_AF-A0A7K5IDS5-F1
#
_entry.id   AF-A0A7K5IDS5-F1
#
_cell.length_a   1.000
_cell.length_b   1.000
_cell.length_c   1.000
_cell.angle_alpha   90.00
_cell.angle_beta   90.00
_cell.angle_gamma   90.00
#
_symmetry.space_group_name_H-M   'P 1'
#
loop_
_entity.id
_entity.type
_entity.pdbx_description
1 polymer ?
#
loop_
_entity_poly.entity_id
_entity_poly.type
_entity_poly.pdbx_seq_one_letter_code
_entity_poly.pdbx_strand_id
1 'polypeptide(L)'
;APGGGGLAEGSAAEFLLRAGVTAMVREALLKVLEARPAEPVSFLAEYFERLVLAEAAAEPPGPPQRLARALWYVCLAHHSHRTAFDSNAGAAYEVLGCGGRRRAPGVDGRLYSELLRRICQRGAAPAEAAAELLRRVRCRDHEAVPFDVFRYGVLTCCVLLEFAAKADALFAVLGAGDSADTRLCQAVLRALEDALGAGHGSRPGRYLEAGSRLGPDRLALAMDQALQERKLSSSMSREEFLRKATALFIAKVKPVE
;
A
#
# COMPACT_ATOMS: atom_id res chain seq x y z
N ALA A 1 -49.83 -4.31 38.73
CA ALA A 1 -49.24 -5.42 37.96
C ALA A 1 -48.89 -4.91 36.56
N PRO A 2 -47.78 -5.39 35.97
CA PRO A 2 -46.97 -4.65 35.00
C PRO A 2 -47.13 -5.16 33.56
N GLY A 3 -46.50 -4.47 32.62
CA GLY A 3 -45.86 -5.11 31.47
C GLY A 3 -46.60 -5.06 30.14
N GLY A 4 -46.37 -3.99 29.37
CA GLY A 4 -46.82 -3.87 27.98
C GLY A 4 -45.75 -3.38 26.99
N GLY A 5 -44.47 -3.38 27.37
CA GLY A 5 -43.37 -2.84 26.54
C GLY A 5 -42.36 -3.87 26.00
N GLY A 6 -42.37 -5.12 26.51
CA GLY A 6 -41.27 -6.08 26.27
C GLY A 6 -41.33 -6.91 24.98
N LEU A 7 -42.39 -6.82 24.17
CA LEU A 7 -42.58 -7.71 23.02
C LEU A 7 -41.99 -7.15 21.70
N ALA A 8 -41.85 -5.83 21.58
CA ALA A 8 -41.33 -5.21 20.35
C ALA A 8 -39.79 -5.23 20.27
N GLU A 9 -39.09 -5.06 21.40
CA GLU A 9 -37.62 -5.09 21.46
C GLU A 9 -37.07 -6.49 21.17
N GLY A 10 -37.75 -7.55 21.65
CA GLY A 10 -37.40 -8.94 21.32
C GLY A 10 -37.50 -9.23 19.83
N SER A 11 -38.53 -8.70 19.16
CA SER A 11 -38.72 -8.87 17.71
C SER A 11 -37.67 -8.14 16.89
N ALA A 12 -37.26 -6.94 17.30
CA ALA A 12 -36.24 -6.16 16.59
C ALA A 12 -34.84 -6.75 16.81
N ALA A 13 -34.48 -7.12 18.04
CA ALA A 13 -33.20 -7.75 18.33
C ALA A 13 -33.05 -9.11 17.64
N GLU A 14 -34.12 -9.92 17.62
CA GLU A 14 -34.13 -11.20 16.92
C GLU A 14 -34.05 -11.03 15.39
N PHE A 15 -34.69 -10.00 14.83
CA PHE A 15 -34.54 -9.62 13.43
C PHE A 15 -33.09 -9.25 13.09
N LEU A 16 -32.44 -8.41 13.90
CA LEU A 16 -31.04 -8.00 13.70
C LEU A 16 -30.07 -9.19 13.82
N LEU A 17 -30.33 -10.11 14.74
CA LEU A 17 -29.58 -11.36 14.87
C LEU A 17 -29.72 -12.23 13.62
N ARG A 18 -30.95 -12.42 13.10
CA ARG A 18 -31.20 -13.18 11.87
C ARG A 18 -30.62 -12.51 10.63
N ALA A 19 -30.59 -11.17 10.60
CA ALA A 19 -29.99 -10.39 9.52
C ALA A 19 -28.45 -10.37 9.56
N GLY A 20 -27.81 -11.06 10.52
CA GLY A 20 -26.36 -11.18 10.57
C GLY A 20 -25.63 -9.92 11.04
N VAL A 21 -26.33 -8.95 11.62
CA VAL A 21 -25.77 -7.64 12.02
C VAL A 21 -24.64 -7.80 13.02
N THR A 22 -24.71 -8.80 13.92
CA THR A 22 -23.62 -9.08 14.87
C THR A 22 -22.31 -9.45 14.18
N ALA A 23 -22.36 -10.20 13.07
CA ALA A 23 -21.17 -10.57 12.31
C ALA A 23 -20.62 -9.34 11.56
N MET A 24 -21.50 -8.55 10.95
CA MET A 24 -21.14 -7.33 10.25
C MET A 24 -20.48 -6.29 11.18
N VAL A 25 -21.08 -6.04 12.35
CA VAL A 25 -20.52 -5.12 13.36
C VAL A 25 -19.19 -5.66 13.91
N ARG A 26 -19.09 -6.97 14.17
CA ARG A 26 -17.82 -7.58 14.59
C ARG A 26 -16.73 -7.36 13.55
N GLU A 27 -17.02 -7.58 12.27
CA GLU A 27 -16.06 -7.37 11.19
C GLU A 27 -15.65 -5.89 11.09
N ALA A 28 -16.60 -4.96 11.14
CA ALA A 28 -16.32 -3.53 11.13
C ALA A 28 -15.44 -3.10 12.32
N LEU A 29 -15.72 -3.62 13.53
CA LEU A 29 -14.90 -3.36 14.72
C LEU A 29 -13.49 -3.97 14.58
N LEU A 30 -13.36 -5.17 14.01
CA LEU A 30 -12.05 -5.75 13.71
C LEU A 30 -11.28 -4.85 12.74
N LYS A 31 -11.93 -4.30 11.70
CA LYS A 31 -11.31 -3.37 10.77
C LYS A 31 -10.86 -2.08 11.45
N VAL A 32 -11.59 -1.55 12.41
CA VAL A 32 -11.15 -0.41 13.24
C VAL A 32 -9.90 -0.76 14.06
N LEU A 33 -9.88 -1.93 14.72
CA LEU A 33 -8.74 -2.37 15.52
C LEU A 33 -7.48 -2.61 14.68
N GLU A 34 -7.68 -3.13 13.47
CA GLU A 34 -6.65 -3.41 12.47
C GLU A 34 -6.07 -2.14 11.82
N ALA A 35 -6.94 -1.24 11.38
CA ALA A 35 -6.57 -0.02 10.67
C ALA A 35 -6.10 1.10 11.61
N ARG A 36 -6.58 1.10 12.87
CA ARG A 36 -6.38 2.17 13.85
C ARG A 36 -6.56 3.56 13.24
N PRO A 37 -7.73 3.84 12.62
CA PRO A 37 -7.98 5.13 12.00
C PRO A 37 -7.94 6.24 13.06
N ALA A 38 -7.45 7.41 12.67
CA ALA A 38 -7.48 8.60 13.54
C ALA A 38 -8.92 8.98 13.95
N GLU A 39 -9.88 8.75 13.04
CA GLU A 39 -11.31 9.05 13.21
C GLU A 39 -12.15 7.75 13.11
N PRO A 40 -12.30 6.95 14.18
CA PRO A 40 -12.97 5.65 14.13
C PRO A 40 -14.44 5.68 13.74
N VAL A 41 -15.17 6.74 14.13
CA VAL A 41 -16.61 6.85 13.84
C VAL A 41 -16.84 7.15 12.35
N SER A 42 -16.08 8.09 11.79
CA SER A 42 -16.11 8.41 10.35
C SER A 42 -15.70 7.20 9.51
N PHE A 43 -14.66 6.48 9.94
CA PHE A 43 -14.25 5.23 9.31
C PHE A 43 -15.38 4.20 9.28
N LEU A 44 -16.08 3.99 10.39
CA LEU A 44 -17.21 3.05 10.47
C LEU A 44 -18.35 3.48 9.56
N ALA A 45 -18.69 4.77 9.52
CA ALA A 45 -19.73 5.30 8.64
C ALA A 45 -19.41 5.02 7.16
N GLU A 46 -18.19 5.35 6.72
CA GLU A 46 -17.73 5.06 5.36
C GLU A 46 -17.67 3.56 5.06
N TYR A 47 -17.28 2.74 6.05
CA TYR A 47 -17.21 1.29 5.92
C TYR A 47 -18.60 0.68 5.68
N PHE A 48 -19.59 1.06 6.48
CA PHE A 48 -20.97 0.59 6.31
C PHE A 48 -21.60 1.12 5.02
N GLU A 49 -21.37 2.39 4.66
CA GLU A 49 -21.86 2.94 3.39
C GLU A 49 -21.37 2.12 2.19
N ARG A 50 -20.08 1.77 2.18
CA ARG A 50 -19.48 0.95 1.11
C ARG A 50 -19.95 -0.50 1.12
N LEU A 51 -20.27 -1.07 2.29
CA LEU A 51 -20.87 -2.40 2.38
C LEU A 51 -22.30 -2.41 1.84
N VAL A 52 -23.13 -1.44 2.23
CA VAL A 52 -24.52 -1.34 1.76
C VAL A 52 -24.58 -1.15 0.25
N LEU A 53 -23.72 -0.29 -0.32
CA LEU A 53 -23.61 -0.12 -1.77
C LEU A 53 -23.21 -1.41 -2.50
N ALA A 54 -22.49 -2.30 -1.83
CA ALA A 54 -22.06 -3.57 -2.41
C ALA A 54 -23.13 -4.68 -2.30
N GLU A 55 -23.94 -4.67 -1.24
CA GLU A 55 -25.02 -5.65 -1.02
C GLU A 55 -26.32 -5.28 -1.73
N ALA A 56 -26.59 -4.00 -1.95
CA ALA A 56 -27.79 -3.52 -2.64
C ALA A 56 -27.79 -3.80 -4.16
N ALA A 57 -26.67 -4.26 -4.74
CA ALA A 57 -26.59 -4.58 -6.16
C ALA A 57 -27.25 -5.94 -6.45
N ALA A 58 -28.40 -5.92 -7.15
CA ALA A 58 -29.14 -7.12 -7.54
C ALA A 58 -28.40 -8.03 -8.55
N GLU A 59 -27.41 -7.48 -9.26
CA GLU A 59 -26.54 -8.18 -10.20
C GLU A 59 -25.11 -8.27 -9.64
N PRO A 60 -24.35 -9.34 -9.94
CA PRO A 60 -22.96 -9.43 -9.52
C PRO A 60 -22.19 -8.21 -10.03
N PRO A 61 -21.39 -7.55 -9.16
CA PRO A 61 -20.79 -6.27 -9.50
C PRO A 61 -19.93 -6.38 -10.75
N GLY A 62 -20.12 -5.44 -11.67
CA GLY A 62 -19.32 -5.34 -12.88
C GLY A 62 -17.84 -5.16 -12.57
N PRO A 63 -16.94 -5.42 -13.55
CA PRO A 63 -15.50 -5.25 -13.38
C PRO A 63 -15.08 -3.89 -12.76
N PRO A 64 -15.66 -2.74 -13.17
CA PRO A 64 -15.31 -1.44 -12.59
C PRO A 64 -15.63 -1.31 -11.09
N GLN A 65 -16.79 -1.83 -10.65
CA GLN A 65 -17.19 -1.80 -9.24
C GLN A 65 -16.31 -2.74 -8.40
N ARG A 66 -15.99 -3.93 -8.92
CA ARG A 66 -15.07 -4.88 -8.25
C ARG A 66 -13.68 -4.28 -8.09
N LEU A 67 -13.18 -3.57 -9.10
CA LEU A 67 -11.91 -2.84 -9.01
C LEU A 67 -11.94 -1.73 -7.97
N ALA A 68 -12.99 -0.91 -7.94
CA ALA A 68 -13.13 0.15 -6.94
C ALA A 68 -13.17 -0.40 -5.52
N ARG A 69 -13.88 -1.52 -5.31
CA ARG A 69 -13.96 -2.20 -4.01
C ARG A 69 -12.64 -2.86 -3.61
N ALA A 70 -11.95 -3.52 -4.54
CA ALA A 70 -10.64 -4.09 -4.29
C ALA A 70 -9.60 -3.02 -3.92
N LEU A 71 -9.60 -1.89 -4.64
CA LEU A 71 -8.75 -0.74 -4.33
C LEU A 71 -9.04 -0.18 -2.94
N TRP A 72 -10.32 -0.11 -2.55
CA TRP A 72 -10.69 0.32 -1.21
C TRP A 72 -10.15 -0.62 -0.13
N TYR A 73 -10.34 -1.94 -0.26
CA TYR A 73 -9.83 -2.92 0.69
C TYR A 73 -8.32 -2.78 0.92
N VAL A 74 -7.52 -2.74 -0.14
CA VAL A 74 -6.05 -2.64 -0.02
C VAL A 74 -5.58 -1.31 0.60
N CYS A 75 -6.45 -0.28 0.61
CA CYS A 75 -6.17 1.01 1.22
C CYS A 75 -6.69 1.14 2.67
N LEU A 76 -7.41 0.15 3.21
CA LEU A 76 -7.99 0.23 4.57
C LEU A 76 -6.94 0.24 5.68
N ALA A 77 -5.77 -0.37 5.46
CA ALA A 77 -4.71 -0.45 6.45
C ALA A 77 -3.36 -0.14 5.82
N HIS A 78 -2.46 0.45 6.61
CA HIS A 78 -1.09 0.63 6.19
C HIS A 78 -0.42 -0.75 5.98
N HIS A 79 0.38 -0.88 4.93
CA HIS A 79 1.01 -2.15 4.55
C HIS A 79 2.02 -2.69 5.57
N SER A 80 2.44 -1.88 6.55
CA SER A 80 3.24 -2.33 7.70
C SER A 80 2.43 -3.17 8.70
N HIS A 81 1.10 -3.02 8.74
CA HIS A 81 0.20 -3.81 9.60
C HIS A 81 -0.08 -5.16 8.95
N ARG A 82 0.94 -6.04 8.92
CA ARG A 82 0.94 -7.27 8.10
C ARG A 82 -0.36 -8.08 8.17
N THR A 83 -0.87 -8.36 9.37
CA THR A 83 -2.11 -9.15 9.52
C THR A 83 -3.32 -8.47 8.89
N ALA A 84 -3.51 -7.18 9.17
CA ALA A 84 -4.60 -6.38 8.61
C ALA A 84 -4.49 -6.25 7.09
N PHE A 85 -3.29 -5.93 6.60
CA PHE A 85 -3.01 -5.81 5.18
C PHE A 85 -3.22 -7.13 4.44
N ASP A 86 -2.76 -8.25 5.00
CA ASP A 86 -2.93 -9.57 4.40
C ASP A 86 -4.40 -9.99 4.34
N SER A 87 -5.18 -9.73 5.40
CA SER A 87 -6.63 -9.91 5.40
C SER A 87 -7.32 -9.07 4.33
N ASN A 88 -6.96 -7.78 4.24
CA ASN A 88 -7.51 -6.85 3.26
C ASN A 88 -7.14 -7.22 1.82
N ALA A 89 -5.91 -7.65 1.58
CA ALA A 89 -5.47 -8.16 0.28
C ALA A 89 -6.25 -9.43 -0.10
N GLY A 90 -6.53 -10.32 0.86
CA GLY A 90 -7.41 -11.47 0.68
C GLY A 90 -8.81 -11.06 0.24
N ALA A 91 -9.44 -10.12 0.96
CA ALA A 91 -10.76 -9.61 0.59
C ALA A 91 -10.77 -8.97 -0.82
N ALA A 92 -9.72 -8.22 -1.17
CA ALA A 92 -9.57 -7.65 -2.50
C ALA A 92 -9.41 -8.73 -3.60
N TYR A 93 -8.65 -9.79 -3.30
CA TYR A 93 -8.46 -10.93 -4.20
C TYR A 93 -9.78 -11.65 -4.50
N GLU A 94 -10.55 -11.96 -3.46
CA GLU A 94 -11.86 -12.61 -3.59
C GLU A 94 -12.83 -11.74 -4.42
N VAL A 95 -12.92 -10.44 -4.12
CA VAL A 95 -13.76 -9.52 -4.89
C VAL A 95 -13.43 -9.52 -6.38
N LEU A 96 -12.15 -9.59 -6.74
CA LEU A 96 -11.74 -9.64 -8.16
C LEU A 96 -11.90 -11.03 -8.78
N GLY A 97 -11.85 -12.09 -7.97
CA GLY A 97 -12.05 -13.48 -8.39
C GLY A 97 -13.51 -13.86 -8.68
N CYS A 98 -14.49 -13.21 -8.02
CA CYS A 98 -15.94 -13.53 -8.10
C CYS A 98 -16.63 -13.28 -9.48
N GLY A 99 -15.86 -13.12 -10.57
CA GLY A 99 -16.36 -12.65 -11.87
C GLY A 99 -16.85 -13.69 -12.87
N GLY A 100 -16.94 -14.99 -12.55
CA GLY A 100 -17.33 -15.99 -13.56
C GLY A 100 -17.79 -17.35 -13.03
N ARG A 101 -18.82 -17.91 -13.68
CA ARG A 101 -19.49 -19.18 -13.32
C ARG A 101 -18.63 -20.45 -13.48
N ARG A 102 -17.46 -20.42 -14.13
CA ARG A 102 -16.61 -21.63 -14.42
C ARG A 102 -15.13 -21.35 -14.77
N ARG A 103 -14.38 -20.51 -14.04
CA ARG A 103 -12.95 -20.27 -14.35
C ARG A 103 -12.00 -20.65 -13.21
N ALA A 104 -10.80 -21.03 -13.61
CA ALA A 104 -9.68 -21.48 -12.77
C ALA A 104 -9.45 -20.57 -11.56
N PRO A 105 -8.92 -21.11 -10.44
CA PRO A 105 -8.60 -20.31 -9.26
C PRO A 105 -7.63 -19.18 -9.65
N GLY A 106 -8.04 -17.92 -9.48
CA GLY A 106 -7.21 -16.79 -9.87
C GLY A 106 -7.96 -15.50 -10.12
N VAL A 107 -7.27 -14.38 -9.93
CA VAL A 107 -7.73 -13.07 -10.41
C VAL A 107 -7.31 -12.92 -11.88
N ASP A 108 -8.22 -12.42 -12.71
CA ASP A 108 -7.91 -12.11 -14.11
C ASP A 108 -6.76 -11.08 -14.22
N GLY A 109 -5.74 -11.40 -15.02
CA GLY A 109 -4.53 -10.59 -15.15
C GLY A 109 -4.76 -9.15 -15.60
N ARG A 110 -5.83 -8.89 -16.36
CA ARG A 110 -6.23 -7.54 -16.74
C ARG A 110 -6.75 -6.75 -15.53
N LEU A 111 -7.57 -7.37 -14.68
CA LEU A 111 -8.07 -6.75 -13.44
C LEU A 111 -6.95 -6.51 -12.43
N TYR A 112 -6.04 -7.47 -12.28
CA TYR A 112 -4.84 -7.30 -11.46
C TYR A 112 -4.00 -6.12 -11.93
N SER A 113 -3.66 -6.07 -13.22
CA SER A 113 -2.85 -4.97 -13.80
C SER A 113 -3.52 -3.60 -13.66
N GLU A 114 -4.85 -3.54 -13.81
CA GLU A 114 -5.64 -2.33 -13.59
C GLU A 114 -5.65 -1.89 -12.12
N LEU A 115 -5.79 -2.82 -11.18
CA LEU A 115 -5.71 -2.51 -9.75
C LEU A 115 -4.35 -1.91 -9.40
N LEU A 116 -3.25 -2.53 -9.83
CA LEU A 116 -1.91 -2.02 -9.54
C LEU A 116 -1.68 -0.62 -10.11
N ARG A 117 -2.16 -0.36 -11.34
CA ARG A 117 -2.12 0.98 -11.94
C ARG A 117 -2.84 2.01 -11.08
N ARG A 118 -4.04 1.68 -10.57
CA ARG A 118 -4.80 2.58 -9.69
C ARG A 118 -4.13 2.79 -8.34
N ILE A 119 -3.47 1.78 -7.77
CA ILE A 119 -2.68 1.95 -6.55
C ILE A 119 -1.58 2.98 -6.82
N CYS A 120 -0.77 2.79 -7.85
CA CYS A 120 0.34 3.70 -8.17
C CYS A 120 -0.10 5.14 -8.49
N GLN A 121 -1.33 5.36 -8.95
CA GLN A 121 -1.89 6.69 -9.19
C GLN A 121 -2.27 7.46 -7.91
N ARG A 122 -2.33 6.80 -6.74
CA ARG A 122 -2.73 7.43 -5.47
C ARG A 122 -1.60 8.16 -4.75
N GLY A 123 -0.37 8.15 -5.28
CA GLY A 123 0.77 8.79 -4.64
C GLY A 123 1.63 9.58 -5.61
N ALA A 124 2.60 10.29 -5.05
CA ALA A 124 3.49 11.18 -5.79
C ALA A 124 4.73 10.46 -6.38
N ALA A 125 4.70 9.14 -6.51
CA ALA A 125 5.80 8.41 -7.11
C ALA A 125 5.96 8.84 -8.59
N PRO A 126 7.20 9.03 -9.10
CA PRO A 126 7.42 9.37 -10.50
C PRO A 126 6.74 8.38 -11.44
N ALA A 127 6.09 8.89 -12.50
CA ALA A 127 5.33 8.07 -13.45
C ALA A 127 6.22 6.98 -14.10
N GLU A 128 7.47 7.31 -14.41
CA GLU A 128 8.48 6.39 -14.95
C GLU A 128 8.77 5.23 -13.98
N ALA A 129 8.89 5.54 -12.69
CA ALA A 129 9.15 4.55 -11.64
C ALA A 129 7.95 3.61 -11.47
N ALA A 130 6.74 4.16 -11.45
CA ALA A 130 5.51 3.37 -11.43
C ALA A 130 5.40 2.47 -12.67
N ALA A 131 5.68 2.98 -13.87
CA ALA A 131 5.63 2.21 -15.11
C ALA A 131 6.63 1.05 -15.11
N GLU A 132 7.88 1.29 -14.69
CA GLU A 132 8.90 0.26 -14.60
C GLU A 132 8.57 -0.79 -13.51
N LEU A 133 8.05 -0.36 -12.36
CA LEU A 133 7.57 -1.30 -11.35
C LEU A 133 6.47 -2.21 -11.91
N LEU A 134 5.45 -1.61 -12.53
CA LEU A 134 4.33 -2.34 -13.13
C LEU A 134 4.82 -3.33 -14.20
N ARG A 135 5.85 -2.97 -14.98
CA ARG A 135 6.48 -3.88 -15.95
C ARG A 135 7.12 -5.09 -15.28
N ARG A 136 7.71 -4.95 -14.09
CA ARG A 136 8.33 -6.06 -13.34
C ARG A 136 7.32 -6.99 -12.69
N VAL A 137 6.19 -6.47 -12.21
CA VAL A 137 5.17 -7.26 -11.49
C VAL A 137 3.96 -7.63 -12.36
N ARG A 138 4.02 -7.38 -13.68
CA ARG A 138 2.93 -7.66 -14.61
C ARG A 138 2.64 -9.16 -14.73
N CYS A 139 1.38 -9.47 -14.98
CA CYS A 139 0.93 -10.75 -15.53
C CYS A 139 0.31 -10.48 -16.91
N ARG A 140 0.15 -11.51 -17.74
CA ARG A 140 -0.58 -11.38 -19.01
C ARG A 140 -2.07 -11.22 -18.72
N ASP A 141 -2.77 -10.48 -19.58
CA ASP A 141 -4.20 -10.17 -19.37
C ASP A 141 -5.10 -11.41 -19.19
N HIS A 142 -4.73 -12.54 -19.81
CA HIS A 142 -5.50 -13.79 -19.78
C HIS A 142 -5.05 -14.77 -18.69
N GLU A 143 -3.98 -14.44 -17.94
CA GLU A 143 -3.48 -15.30 -16.87
C GLU A 143 -4.41 -15.25 -15.65
N ALA A 144 -4.51 -16.38 -14.96
CA ALA A 144 -5.13 -16.49 -13.65
C ALA A 144 -4.05 -16.23 -12.59
N VAL A 145 -4.07 -15.02 -12.02
CA VAL A 145 -3.06 -14.56 -11.07
C VAL A 145 -3.30 -15.22 -9.70
N PRO A 146 -2.32 -15.97 -9.16
CA PRO A 146 -2.44 -16.58 -7.84
C PRO A 146 -2.31 -15.54 -6.72
N PHE A 147 -2.79 -15.88 -5.53
CA PHE A 147 -2.88 -14.93 -4.41
C PHE A 147 -1.51 -14.38 -3.96
N ASP A 148 -0.47 -15.20 -3.97
CA ASP A 148 0.88 -14.80 -3.59
C ASP A 148 1.48 -13.76 -4.56
N VAL A 149 1.29 -13.95 -5.86
CA VAL A 149 1.67 -12.97 -6.90
C VAL A 149 0.85 -11.69 -6.77
N PHE A 150 -0.47 -11.83 -6.60
CA PHE A 150 -1.37 -10.68 -6.37
C PHE A 150 -0.91 -9.85 -5.17
N ARG A 151 -0.72 -10.51 -4.03
CA ARG A 151 -0.28 -9.88 -2.78
C ARG A 151 1.10 -9.24 -2.93
N TYR A 152 2.02 -9.90 -3.62
CA TYR A 152 3.34 -9.35 -3.91
C TYR A 152 3.26 -8.05 -4.72
N GLY A 153 2.47 -8.04 -5.79
CA GLY A 153 2.25 -6.85 -6.61
C GLY A 153 1.64 -5.69 -5.81
N VAL A 154 0.55 -5.95 -5.09
CA VAL A 154 -0.13 -4.92 -4.26
C VAL A 154 0.82 -4.35 -3.21
N LEU A 155 1.51 -5.22 -2.46
CA LEU A 155 2.46 -4.79 -1.44
C LEU A 155 3.58 -3.94 -2.04
N THR A 156 4.17 -4.38 -3.15
CA THR A 156 5.30 -3.69 -3.77
C THR A 156 4.89 -2.31 -4.29
N CYS A 157 3.69 -2.17 -4.85
CA CYS A 157 3.12 -0.88 -5.24
C CYS A 157 2.93 0.04 -4.02
N CYS A 158 2.35 -0.45 -2.91
CA CYS A 158 2.19 0.35 -1.69
C CYS A 158 3.54 0.80 -1.11
N VAL A 159 4.53 -0.08 -1.07
CA VAL A 159 5.87 0.22 -0.55
C VAL A 159 6.59 1.24 -1.44
N LEU A 160 6.44 1.18 -2.78
CA LEU A 160 7.00 2.19 -3.68
C LEU A 160 6.47 3.59 -3.34
N LEU A 161 5.14 3.72 -3.11
CA LEU A 161 4.55 5.02 -2.79
C LEU A 161 5.07 5.59 -1.47
N GLU A 162 5.18 4.75 -0.44
CA GLU A 162 5.74 5.18 0.85
C GLU A 162 7.23 5.51 0.73
N PHE A 163 7.99 4.71 -0.02
CA PHE A 163 9.41 4.97 -0.28
C PHE A 163 9.61 6.30 -1.00
N ALA A 164 8.82 6.57 -2.05
CA ALA A 164 8.86 7.83 -2.77
C ALA A 164 8.50 9.02 -1.86
N ALA A 165 7.47 8.89 -1.02
CA ALA A 165 7.09 9.93 -0.06
C ALA A 165 8.19 10.20 0.98
N LYS A 166 8.86 9.14 1.48
CA LYS A 166 9.99 9.29 2.41
C LYS A 166 11.22 9.91 1.74
N ALA A 167 11.53 9.52 0.51
CA ALA A 167 12.59 10.13 -0.28
C ALA A 167 12.30 11.62 -0.53
N ASP A 168 11.05 11.97 -0.82
CA ASP A 168 10.62 13.34 -0.98
C ASP A 168 10.78 14.18 0.29
N ALA A 169 10.35 13.63 1.43
CA ALA A 169 10.54 14.26 2.73
C ALA A 169 12.03 14.45 3.07
N LEU A 170 12.90 13.51 2.70
CA LEU A 170 14.35 13.67 2.85
C LEU A 170 14.87 14.81 1.96
N PHE A 171 14.45 14.88 0.70
CA PHE A 171 14.86 15.95 -0.21
C PHE A 171 14.45 17.33 0.32
N ALA A 172 13.24 17.46 0.87
CA ALA A 172 12.74 18.71 1.45
C ALA A 172 13.59 19.21 2.64
N VAL A 173 14.33 18.33 3.31
CA VAL A 173 15.27 18.72 4.39
C VAL A 173 16.63 19.16 3.81
N LEU A 174 17.01 18.69 2.62
CA LEU A 174 18.29 19.01 1.99
C LEU A 174 18.34 20.39 1.32
N GLY A 175 17.19 20.95 0.95
CA GLY A 175 17.09 22.22 0.24
C GLY A 175 15.91 23.06 0.68
N ALA A 176 16.03 24.39 0.57
CA ALA A 176 14.97 25.34 0.90
C ALA A 176 13.95 25.58 -0.25
N GLY A 177 13.95 24.72 -1.28
CA GLY A 177 13.13 24.86 -2.48
C GLY A 177 13.23 23.67 -3.43
N ASP A 178 13.02 23.87 -4.73
CA ASP A 178 12.97 22.78 -5.74
C ASP A 178 14.33 22.19 -6.13
N SER A 179 15.42 22.69 -5.53
CA SER A 179 16.77 22.23 -5.80
C SER A 179 17.61 22.19 -4.52
N ALA A 180 18.51 21.22 -4.44
CA ALA A 180 19.44 21.03 -3.32
C ALA A 180 20.87 20.79 -3.84
N ASP A 181 21.88 20.92 -2.98
CA ASP A 181 23.28 20.66 -3.36
C ASP A 181 23.42 19.21 -3.85
N THR A 182 23.95 19.05 -5.06
CA THR A 182 24.11 17.73 -5.71
C THR A 182 24.94 16.77 -4.86
N ARG A 183 25.93 17.26 -4.12
CA ARG A 183 26.81 16.44 -3.28
C ARG A 183 26.03 15.85 -2.10
N LEU A 184 25.20 16.66 -1.46
CA LEU A 184 24.31 16.21 -0.38
C LEU A 184 23.31 15.18 -0.90
N CYS A 185 22.66 15.47 -2.02
CA CYS A 185 21.74 14.53 -2.66
C CYS A 185 22.42 13.19 -3.00
N GLN A 186 23.64 13.22 -3.54
CA GLN A 186 24.40 12.01 -3.84
C GLN A 186 24.79 11.24 -2.58
N ALA A 187 25.17 11.92 -1.49
CA ALA A 187 25.47 11.27 -0.21
C ALA A 187 24.25 10.52 0.34
N VAL A 188 23.07 11.16 0.31
CA VAL A 188 21.82 10.52 0.73
C VAL A 188 21.45 9.34 -0.18
N LEU A 189 21.55 9.49 -1.50
CA LEU A 189 21.27 8.40 -2.44
C LEU A 189 22.19 7.19 -2.21
N ARG A 190 23.48 7.41 -1.94
CA ARG A 190 24.42 6.33 -1.60
C ARG A 190 24.06 5.66 -0.28
N ALA A 191 23.70 6.44 0.75
CA ALA A 191 23.26 5.87 2.02
C ALA A 191 21.99 5.00 1.86
N LEU A 192 21.04 5.43 1.03
CA LEU A 192 19.86 4.65 0.65
C LEU A 192 20.24 3.36 -0.09
N GLU A 193 21.15 3.44 -1.07
CA GLU A 193 21.63 2.28 -1.83
C GLU A 193 22.31 1.25 -0.91
N ASP A 194 23.20 1.71 -0.03
CA ASP A 194 23.91 0.86 0.93
C ASP A 194 22.96 0.18 1.91
N ALA A 195 21.94 0.90 2.38
CA ALA A 195 20.93 0.35 3.27
C ALA A 195 20.04 -0.70 2.58
N LEU A 196 19.67 -0.46 1.31
CA LEU A 196 18.96 -1.43 0.48
C LEU A 196 19.85 -2.63 0.09
N GLY A 197 21.18 -2.45 0.11
CA GLY A 197 22.19 -3.47 -0.17
C GLY A 197 22.60 -4.32 1.03
N ALA A 198 22.37 -3.85 2.26
CA ALA A 198 22.70 -4.55 3.50
C ALA A 198 21.98 -5.91 3.60
N GLY A 199 22.64 -6.98 3.18
CA GLY A 199 21.97 -8.20 2.76
C GLY A 199 22.58 -9.52 3.21
N HIS A 200 23.66 -9.53 3.99
CA HIS A 200 24.31 -10.77 4.41
C HIS A 200 23.89 -11.16 5.84
N GLY A 201 22.63 -11.53 6.04
CA GLY A 201 22.11 -11.95 7.36
C GLY A 201 20.69 -12.50 7.35
N SER A 202 20.15 -12.83 8.54
CA SER A 202 18.74 -13.19 8.74
C SER A 202 17.80 -11.99 8.57
N ARG A 203 16.50 -12.20 8.31
CA ARG A 203 15.54 -11.11 8.03
C ARG A 203 15.54 -9.99 9.09
N PRO A 204 15.51 -10.26 10.41
CA PRO A 204 15.58 -9.20 11.43
C PRO A 204 16.93 -8.47 11.43
N GLY A 205 18.04 -9.19 11.25
CA GLY A 205 19.38 -8.62 11.19
C GLY A 205 19.54 -7.64 10.02
N ARG A 206 18.99 -7.97 8.85
CA ARG A 206 19.01 -7.08 7.67
C ARG A 206 18.30 -5.75 7.91
N TYR A 207 17.14 -5.77 8.58
CA TYR A 207 16.41 -4.54 8.88
C TYR A 207 17.15 -3.66 9.89
N LEU A 208 17.73 -4.26 10.92
CA LEU A 208 18.53 -3.53 11.91
C LEU A 208 19.80 -2.94 11.27
N GLU A 209 20.48 -3.72 10.43
CA GLU A 209 21.67 -3.25 9.72
C GLU A 209 21.33 -2.09 8.77
N ALA A 210 20.29 -2.24 7.94
CA ALA A 210 19.81 -1.17 7.05
C ALA A 210 19.43 0.09 7.86
N GLY A 211 18.71 -0.07 8.97
CA GLY A 211 18.36 1.03 9.87
C GLY A 211 19.58 1.72 10.48
N SER A 212 20.60 0.95 10.88
CA SER A 212 21.86 1.51 11.40
C SER A 212 22.63 2.32 10.35
N ARG A 213 22.56 1.90 9.08
CA ARG A 213 23.18 2.61 7.93
C ARG A 213 22.46 3.92 7.61
N LEU A 214 21.14 3.94 7.77
CA LEU A 214 20.30 5.14 7.61
C LEU A 214 20.14 5.96 8.90
N GLY A 215 20.86 5.61 9.96
CA GLY A 215 20.81 6.33 11.23
C GLY A 215 21.25 7.78 11.07
N PRO A 216 20.70 8.71 11.88
CA PRO A 216 20.96 10.14 11.74
C PRO A 216 22.45 10.48 11.81
N ASP A 217 23.21 9.85 12.72
CA ASP A 217 24.65 10.10 12.87
C ASP A 217 25.45 9.70 11.63
N ARG A 218 25.14 8.53 11.03
CA ARG A 218 25.82 8.07 9.81
C ARG A 218 25.47 8.92 8.61
N LEU A 219 24.20 9.32 8.50
CA LEU A 219 23.75 10.18 7.42
C LEU A 219 24.39 11.58 7.53
N ALA A 220 24.45 12.15 8.74
CA ALA A 220 25.12 13.42 9.00
C ALA A 220 26.61 13.36 8.64
N LEU A 221 27.32 12.31 9.09
CA LEU A 221 28.73 12.10 8.74
C LEU A 221 28.94 12.01 7.22
N ALA A 222 28.09 11.29 6.49
CA ALA A 222 28.19 11.16 5.04
C ALA A 222 27.94 12.51 4.33
N MET A 223 27.01 13.31 4.85
CA MET A 223 26.72 14.65 4.32
C MET A 223 27.88 15.63 4.59
N ASP A 224 28.45 15.63 5.79
CA ASP A 224 29.60 16.46 6.15
C ASP A 224 30.81 16.15 5.28
N GLN A 225 31.09 14.86 5.06
CA GLN A 225 32.15 14.41 4.15
C GLN A 225 31.92 14.90 2.71
N ALA A 226 30.68 14.83 2.23
CA ALA A 226 30.33 15.28 0.89
C ALA A 226 30.51 16.80 0.70
N LEU A 227 30.26 17.60 1.74
CA LEU A 227 30.48 19.05 1.72
C LEU A 227 31.97 19.43 1.70
N GLN A 228 32.82 18.60 2.30
CA GLN A 228 34.28 18.80 2.30
C GLN A 228 34.93 18.52 0.93
N GLU A 229 34.25 17.82 0.03
CA GLU A 229 34.74 17.61 -1.33
C GLU A 229 34.83 18.93 -2.10
N ARG A 230 36.05 19.32 -2.50
CA ARG A 230 36.34 20.53 -3.32
C ARG A 230 35.90 20.33 -4.78
N LYS A 231 34.61 20.16 -5.01
CA LYS A 231 33.98 20.15 -6.33
C LYS A 231 33.11 21.39 -6.50
N LEU A 232 32.94 21.84 -7.74
CA LEU A 232 31.99 22.89 -8.08
C LEU A 232 30.58 22.48 -7.63
N SER A 233 29.89 23.34 -6.90
CA SER A 233 28.53 23.09 -6.43
C SER A 233 27.56 23.16 -7.61
N SER A 234 27.01 22.03 -8.02
CA SER A 234 25.82 21.97 -8.87
C SER A 234 24.58 21.68 -8.02
N SER A 235 23.40 22.04 -8.51
CA SER A 235 22.14 21.69 -7.87
C SER A 235 21.48 20.46 -8.52
N MET A 236 20.79 19.66 -7.72
CA MET A 236 19.95 18.55 -8.17
C MET A 236 18.49 18.92 -7.91
N SER A 237 17.62 18.70 -8.90
CA SER A 237 16.19 18.98 -8.75
C SER A 237 15.47 17.90 -7.94
N ARG A 238 14.33 18.25 -7.35
CA ARG A 238 13.43 17.30 -6.66
C ARG A 238 13.09 16.10 -7.53
N GLU A 239 12.72 16.35 -8.79
CA GLU A 239 12.32 15.30 -9.72
C GLU A 239 13.48 14.34 -10.05
N GLU A 240 14.68 14.89 -10.27
CA GLU A 240 15.87 14.08 -10.52
C GLU A 240 16.21 13.19 -9.31
N PHE A 241 16.16 13.76 -8.10
CA PHE A 241 16.41 13.02 -6.87
C PHE A 241 15.42 11.85 -6.70
N LEU A 242 14.12 12.12 -6.86
CA LEU A 242 13.09 11.09 -6.74
C LEU A 242 13.23 10.01 -7.80
N ARG A 243 13.57 10.37 -9.03
CA ARG A 243 13.83 9.41 -10.12
C ARG A 243 14.99 8.48 -9.75
N LYS A 244 16.10 9.02 -9.25
CA LYS A 244 17.26 8.22 -8.81
C LYS A 244 16.93 7.35 -7.60
N ALA A 245 16.27 7.90 -6.58
CA ALA A 245 15.92 7.17 -5.36
C ALA A 245 14.99 5.98 -5.68
N THR A 246 13.93 6.22 -6.43
CA THR A 246 12.96 5.15 -6.79
C THR A 246 13.56 4.10 -7.71
N ALA A 247 14.54 4.45 -8.55
CA ALA A 247 15.30 3.46 -9.32
C ALA A 247 16.07 2.47 -8.42
N LEU A 248 16.63 2.93 -7.28
CA LEU A 248 17.29 2.06 -6.30
C LEU A 248 16.30 1.03 -5.72
N PHE A 249 15.08 1.47 -5.39
CA PHE A 249 14.02 0.58 -4.90
C PHE A 249 13.65 -0.45 -5.98
N ILE A 250 13.36 0.01 -7.19
CA ILE A 250 12.97 -0.84 -8.32
C ILE A 250 14.02 -1.90 -8.60
N ALA A 251 15.31 -1.55 -8.55
CA ALA A 251 16.40 -2.50 -8.77
C ALA A 251 16.34 -3.72 -7.84
N LYS A 252 15.76 -3.58 -6.63
CA LYS A 252 15.59 -4.68 -5.66
C LYS A 252 14.29 -5.46 -5.84
N VAL A 253 13.36 -4.98 -6.67
CA VAL A 253 12.09 -5.67 -6.96
C VAL A 253 12.38 -6.88 -7.85
N LYS A 254 11.91 -8.05 -7.41
CA LYS A 254 11.98 -9.29 -8.17
C LYS A 254 10.91 -9.27 -9.26
N PRO A 255 11.26 -9.61 -10.51
CA PRO A 255 10.26 -9.78 -11.55
C PRO A 255 9.34 -10.96 -11.19
N VAL A 256 8.06 -10.84 -11.58
CA VAL A 256 7.14 -11.97 -11.62
C VAL A 256 7.43 -12.73 -12.92
N GLU A 257 7.69 -14.03 -12.80
CA GLU A 257 7.93 -14.95 -13.94
C GLU A 257 6.65 -15.65 -14.37
#